data_AF-A0A354P898-F1
#
_entry.id   AF-A0A354P898-F1
#
_cell.length_a   1.000
_cell.length_b   1.000
_cell.length_c   1.000
_cell.angle_alpha   90.00
_cell.angle_beta   90.00
_cell.angle_gamma   90.00
#
_symmetry.space_group_name_H-M   'P 1'
#
loop_
_entity.id
_entity.type
_entity.pdbx_description
1 polymer ?
#
loop_
_entity_poly.entity_id
_entity_poly.type
_entity_poly.pdbx_seq_one_letter_code
_entity_poly.pdbx_strand_id
1 'polypeptide(L)'
;MVAKESRPSQTETNPLHLLAEDVIRLNEVPDELPGRVDVSTVWRWAQRGVGGVKLETVKIGGKKLTSRQALSRFIAATSRN
;
A
#
# COMPACT_ATOMS: atom_id res chain seq x y z
N MET A 1 30.31 -26.75 11.48
CA MET A 1 29.12 -26.88 10.61
C MET A 1 28.40 -25.54 10.60
N VAL A 2 28.61 -24.73 9.56
CA VAL A 2 27.90 -23.44 9.40
C VAL A 2 26.69 -23.74 8.54
N ALA A 3 25.50 -23.66 9.13
CA ALA A 3 24.25 -23.68 8.38
C ALA A 3 24.28 -22.51 7.40
N LYS A 4 24.37 -22.82 6.10
CA LYS A 4 24.17 -21.82 5.06
C LYS A 4 22.72 -21.40 5.13
N GLU A 5 22.49 -20.18 5.60
CA GLU A 5 21.23 -19.45 5.43
C GLU A 5 20.83 -19.54 3.95
N SER A 6 19.78 -20.32 3.67
CA SER A 6 19.23 -20.49 2.34
C SER A 6 18.65 -19.16 1.90
N ARG A 7 19.43 -18.39 1.12
CA ARG A 7 18.93 -17.19 0.43
C ARG A 7 17.62 -17.53 -0.28
N PRO A 8 16.51 -16.79 -0.07
CA PRO A 8 15.29 -17.04 -0.80
C PRO A 8 15.57 -16.92 -2.31
N SER A 9 15.00 -17.84 -3.08
CA SER A 9 15.29 -18.04 -4.49
C SER A 9 15.15 -16.75 -5.30
N GLN A 10 16.12 -16.54 -6.19
CA GLN A 10 16.12 -15.52 -7.23
C GLN A 10 14.98 -15.83 -8.23
N THR A 11 13.74 -15.58 -7.85
CA THR A 11 12.61 -15.64 -8.78
C THR A 11 12.78 -14.46 -9.73
N GLU A 12 13.08 -14.75 -11.00
CA GLU A 12 13.26 -13.84 -12.13
C GLU A 12 12.83 -12.39 -11.85
N THR A 13 13.80 -11.55 -11.49
CA THR A 13 13.55 -10.12 -11.26
C THR A 13 13.30 -9.45 -12.61
N ASN A 14 12.04 -9.43 -13.05
CA ASN A 14 11.61 -8.65 -14.20
C ASN A 14 11.81 -7.16 -13.86
N PRO A 15 12.70 -6.43 -14.57
CA PRO A 15 12.99 -5.03 -14.27
C PRO A 15 11.77 -4.12 -14.41
N LEU A 16 10.75 -4.52 -15.16
CA LEU A 16 9.52 -3.74 -15.32
C LEU A 16 8.76 -3.53 -14.00
N HIS A 17 8.97 -4.38 -12.98
CA HIS A 17 8.33 -4.21 -11.67
C HIS A 17 8.75 -2.89 -10.98
N LEU A 18 9.95 -2.35 -11.27
CA LEU A 18 10.39 -1.05 -10.76
C LEU A 18 9.49 0.12 -11.18
N LEU A 19 8.78 -0.02 -12.30
CA LEU A 19 7.90 0.99 -12.85
C LEU A 19 6.43 0.72 -12.51
N ALA A 20 6.12 -0.43 -11.93
CA ALA A 20 4.77 -0.84 -11.56
C ALA A 20 4.43 -0.43 -10.13
N GLU A 21 3.14 -0.21 -9.87
CA GLU A 21 2.63 -0.06 -8.51
C GLU A 21 2.06 -1.39 -7.99
N ASP A 22 2.25 -1.66 -6.70
CA ASP A 22 1.75 -2.86 -6.03
C ASP A 22 0.33 -2.61 -5.52
N VAL A 23 -0.64 -2.97 -6.35
CA VAL A 23 -2.06 -2.71 -6.12
C VAL A 23 -2.64 -3.66 -5.08
N ILE A 24 -3.37 -3.09 -4.11
CA ILE A 24 -4.07 -3.80 -3.03
C ILE A 24 -5.50 -3.26 -2.86
N ARG A 25 -6.38 -4.05 -2.26
CA ARG A 25 -7.76 -3.63 -1.96
C ARG A 25 -7.78 -2.77 -0.69
N LEU A 26 -8.75 -1.86 -0.60
CA LEU A 26 -8.85 -0.99 0.59
C LEU A 26 -9.05 -1.75 1.91
N ASN A 27 -9.65 -2.94 1.87
CA ASN A 27 -9.84 -3.77 3.05
C ASN A 27 -8.59 -4.52 3.50
N GLU A 28 -7.56 -4.59 2.65
CA GLU A 28 -6.26 -5.22 2.96
C GLU A 28 -5.27 -4.20 3.54
N VAL A 29 -5.52 -2.90 3.33
CA VAL A 29 -4.66 -1.81 3.82
C VAL A 29 -4.40 -1.85 5.33
N PRO A 30 -5.39 -2.13 6.21
CA PRO A 30 -5.13 -2.24 7.65
C PRO A 30 -4.01 -3.20 8.02
N ASP A 31 -3.89 -4.31 7.31
CA ASP A 31 -2.89 -5.36 7.58
C ASP A 31 -1.48 -4.94 7.13
N GLU A 32 -1.38 -3.97 6.24
CA GLU A 32 -0.11 -3.43 5.72
C GLU A 32 0.45 -2.28 6.57
N LEU A 33 -0.34 -1.73 7.49
CA LEU A 33 0.03 -0.56 8.27
C LEU A 33 0.43 -0.96 9.70
N PRO A 34 1.42 -0.27 10.29
CA PRO A 34 1.73 -0.46 11.69
C PRO A 34 0.58 0.03 12.58
N GLY A 35 0.23 -0.76 13.59
CA GLY A 35 -0.84 -0.45 14.54
C GLY A 35 -2.21 -1.00 14.13
N ARG A 36 -3.28 -0.55 14.81
CA ARG A 36 -4.66 -0.96 14.51
C ARG A 36 -5.39 0.19 13.81
N VAL A 37 -5.22 0.29 12.50
CA VAL A 37 -6.00 1.21 11.67
C VAL A 37 -7.29 0.53 11.25
N ASP A 38 -8.44 1.09 11.63
CA ASP A 38 -9.73 0.56 11.17
C ASP A 38 -9.92 0.73 9.66
N VAL A 39 -10.51 -0.29 9.02
CA VAL A 39 -10.86 -0.24 7.59
C VAL A 39 -11.75 0.96 7.23
N SER A 40 -12.62 1.38 8.15
CA SER A 40 -13.48 2.56 7.97
C SER A 40 -12.67 3.86 7.82
N THR A 41 -11.51 3.94 8.47
CA THR A 41 -10.57 5.05 8.35
C THR A 41 -9.90 5.06 6.97
N VAL A 42 -9.51 3.89 6.45
CA VAL A 42 -8.98 3.78 5.08
C VAL A 42 -10.02 4.22 4.05
N TRP A 43 -11.28 3.80 4.21
CA TRP A 43 -12.38 4.27 3.35
C TRP A 43 -12.58 5.78 3.44
N ARG A 44 -12.42 6.38 4.63
CA ARG A 44 -12.47 7.84 4.81
C ARG A 44 -11.33 8.53 4.08
N TRP A 45 -10.11 8.02 4.15
CA TRP A 45 -8.96 8.55 3.41
C TRP A 45 -9.20 8.54 1.91
N ALA A 46 -9.77 7.45 1.37
CA ALA A 46 -10.08 7.33 -0.04
C ALA A 46 -11.30 8.15 -0.51
N GLN A 47 -12.18 8.58 0.39
CA GLN A 47 -13.38 9.35 0.06
C GLN A 47 -13.19 10.85 0.29
N ARG A 48 -12.67 11.20 1.46
CA ARG A 48 -12.58 12.57 1.98
C ARG A 48 -11.13 13.05 2.13
N GLY A 49 -10.20 12.14 2.41
CA GLY A 49 -8.83 12.50 2.73
C GLY A 49 -8.64 12.97 4.18
N VAL A 50 -7.46 13.52 4.46
CA VAL A 50 -7.03 14.11 5.73
C VAL A 50 -6.28 15.39 5.42
N GLY A 51 -6.67 16.52 6.01
CA GLY A 51 -5.98 17.81 5.81
C GLY A 51 -5.89 18.26 4.35
N GLY A 52 -6.90 17.93 3.53
CA GLY A 52 -6.90 18.24 2.08
C GLY A 52 -6.12 17.25 1.20
N VAL A 53 -5.38 16.30 1.79
CA VAL A 53 -4.69 15.23 1.07
C VAL A 53 -5.60 14.00 0.99
N LYS A 54 -5.82 13.46 -0.20
CA LYS A 54 -6.71 12.30 -0.43
C LYS A 54 -5.92 11.08 -0.89
N LEU A 55 -6.28 9.90 -0.40
CA LEU A 55 -5.63 8.66 -0.80
C LEU A 55 -5.96 8.35 -2.27
N GLU A 56 -4.93 8.15 -3.09
CA GLU A 56 -5.07 7.77 -4.49
C GLU A 56 -5.70 6.39 -4.60
N THR A 57 -6.74 6.27 -5.42
CA THR A 57 -7.46 5.01 -5.62
C THR A 57 -7.92 4.86 -7.06
N VAL A 58 -8.02 3.61 -7.51
CA VAL A 58 -8.59 3.23 -8.80
C VAL A 58 -9.81 2.34 -8.57
N LYS A 59 -10.81 2.43 -9.45
CA LYS A 59 -11.99 1.55 -9.42
C LYS A 59 -11.92 0.58 -10.60
N ILE A 60 -11.82 -0.72 -10.32
CA ILE A 60 -11.74 -1.78 -11.34
C ILE A 60 -12.79 -2.84 -10.99
N GLY A 61 -13.71 -3.15 -11.91
CA GLY A 61 -14.73 -4.18 -11.70
C GLY A 61 -15.60 -3.94 -10.45
N GLY A 62 -15.93 -2.68 -10.16
CA GLY A 62 -16.72 -2.30 -8.98
C GLY A 62 -15.95 -2.23 -7.66
N LYS A 63 -14.74 -2.78 -7.60
CA LYS A 63 -13.87 -2.74 -6.42
C LYS A 63 -13.00 -1.49 -6.45
N LYS A 64 -12.78 -0.89 -5.28
CA LYS A 64 -11.84 0.21 -5.12
C LYS A 64 -10.51 -0.37 -4.62
N LEU A 65 -9.43 0.03 -5.27
CA LEU A 65 -8.07 -0.42 -5.02
C LEU A 65 -7.18 0.80 -4.78
N THR A 66 -6.07 0.60 -4.08
CA THR A 66 -4.98 1.55 -3.92
C THR A 66 -3.66 0.81 -4.16
N SER A 67 -2.53 1.47 -3.97
CA SER A 67 -1.22 0.82 -4.02
C SER A 67 -0.42 1.11 -2.77
N ARG A 68 0.58 0.26 -2.49
CA ARG A 68 1.54 0.49 -1.38
C ARG A 68 2.30 1.82 -1.57
N GLN A 69 2.61 2.15 -2.82
CA GLN A 69 3.28 3.38 -3.23
C GLN A 69 2.38 4.60 -2.96
N ALA A 70 1.10 4.53 -3.32
CA ALA A 70 0.11 5.57 -3.01
C ALA A 70 -0.08 5.76 -1.50
N LEU A 71 -0.13 4.68 -0.71
CA LEU A 71 -0.19 4.76 0.75
C LEU A 71 1.04 5.47 1.31
N SER A 72 2.23 5.14 0.81
CA SER A 72 3.48 5.77 1.24
C SER A 72 3.46 7.28 0.99
N ARG A 73 3.03 7.70 -0.22
CA ARG A 73 2.85 9.12 -0.57
C ARG A 73 1.83 9.80 0.35
N PHE A 74 0.69 9.16 0.58
CA PHE A 74 -0.39 9.68 1.42
C PHE A 74 0.04 9.87 2.89
N ILE A 75 0.72 8.87 3.48
CA ILE A 75 1.20 8.94 4.87
C ILE A 75 2.26 10.04 5.00
N ALA A 76 3.25 10.07 4.10
CA ALA A 76 4.28 11.10 4.12
C ALA A 76 3.71 12.53 4.03
N ALA A 77 2.65 12.73 3.25
CA ALA A 77 1.97 14.01 3.10
C ALA A 77 1.09 14.40 4.31
N THR A 78 0.58 13.41 5.07
CA THR A 78 -0.36 13.65 6.18
C THR A 78 0.30 13.63 7.56
N SER A 79 1.44 12.96 7.73
CA SER A 79 2.15 12.83 9.01
C SER A 79 3.08 13.98 9.38
N ARG A 80 3.24 15.00 8.52
CA ARG A 80 4.21 16.09 8.71
C ARG A 80 3.69 17.30 9.49
N ASN A 81 2.57 17.14 10.19
CA ASN A 81 1.90 18.20 10.97
C ASN A 81 2.24 18.09 12.46
#